data_AF-A0A960GJL4-F1
#
_entry.id   AF-A0A960GJL4-F1
#
_cell.length_a   1.000
_cell.length_b   1.000
_cell.length_c   1.000
_cell.angle_alpha   90.00
_cell.angle_beta   90.00
_cell.angle_gamma   90.00
#
_symmetry.space_group_name_H-M   'P 1'
#
loop_
_entity.id
_entity.type
_entity.pdbx_description
1 polymer ?
#
loop_
_entity_poly.entity_id
_entity_poly.type
_entity_poly.pdbx_seq_one_letter_code
_entity_poly.pdbx_strand_id
1 'polypeptide(L)' 'HEIAQEITLGLYPHALVETATVERTDAVLDGTVDIPRGARRLLAEGRDGVLRALRCQQRDGA' A
#
# COMPACT_ATOMS: atom_id res chain seq x y z
N HIS A 1 -4.00 -0.53 -20.03
CA HIS A 1 -3.10 -0.41 -18.86
C HIS A 1 -3.53 0.72 -17.91
N GLU A 2 -4.07 1.83 -18.42
CA GLU A 2 -4.51 3.00 -17.63
C GLU A 2 -5.62 2.68 -16.61
N ILE A 3 -6.76 2.13 -17.06
CA ILE A 3 -7.90 1.82 -16.17
C ILE A 3 -7.51 0.92 -14.97
N ALA A 4 -6.68 -0.10 -15.21
CA ALA A 4 -6.24 -1.00 -14.14
C ALA A 4 -5.36 -0.29 -13.10
N GLN A 5 -4.56 0.68 -13.53
CA GLN A 5 -3.76 1.52 -12.64
C GLN A 5 -4.65 2.47 -11.85
N GLU A 6 -5.59 3.16 -12.50
CA GLU A 6 -6.56 4.05 -11.83
C GLU A 6 -7.36 3.31 -10.76
N ILE A 7 -7.87 2.12 -11.08
CA ILE A 7 -8.59 1.28 -10.13
C ILE A 7 -7.68 0.90 -8.95
N THR A 8 -6.45 0.47 -9.23
CA THR A 8 -5.52 0.04 -8.15
C THR A 8 -5.20 1.21 -7.21
N LEU A 9 -4.90 2.38 -7.76
CA LEU A 9 -4.60 3.58 -6.98
C LEU A 9 -5.83 4.09 -6.21
N GLY A 10 -7.00 4.08 -6.85
CA GLY A 10 -8.25 4.51 -6.24
C GLY A 10 -8.74 3.60 -5.11
N LEU A 11 -8.46 2.30 -5.20
CA LEU A 11 -8.83 1.32 -4.16
C LEU A 11 -7.77 1.17 -3.06
N TYR A 12 -6.53 1.62 -3.27
CA TYR A 12 -5.49 1.50 -2.26
C TYR A 12 -5.74 2.51 -1.11
N PRO A 13 -5.78 2.05 0.16
CA PRO A 13 -6.18 2.89 1.30
C PRO A 13 -5.04 3.80 1.79
N HIS A 14 -4.49 4.65 0.93
CA HIS A 14 -3.35 5.52 1.21
C HIS A 14 -3.55 6.49 2.39
N ALA A 15 -4.81 6.87 2.67
CA ALA A 15 -5.16 7.75 3.79
C ALA A 15 -5.20 7.01 5.15
N LEU A 16 -5.28 5.68 5.15
CA LEU A 16 -5.25 4.86 6.37
C LEU A 16 -3.80 4.55 6.77
N VAL A 17 -3.18 5.50 7.47
CA VAL A 17 -1.79 5.41 7.95
C VAL A 17 -1.75 4.54 9.22
N GLU A 18 -1.85 3.23 9.04
CA GLU A 18 -1.93 2.24 10.12
C GLU A 18 -1.03 1.03 9.82
N THR A 19 -0.47 0.40 10.86
CA THR A 19 0.32 -0.83 10.72
C THR A 19 -0.48 -1.94 10.04
N ALA A 20 -1.79 -2.05 10.33
CA ALA A 20 -2.67 -3.04 9.72
C ALA A 20 -2.77 -2.90 8.19
N THR A 21 -2.67 -1.68 7.65
CA THR A 21 -2.63 -1.44 6.20
C THR A 21 -1.38 -2.05 5.57
N VAL A 22 -0.24 -1.90 6.23
CA VAL A 22 1.05 -2.46 5.79
C VAL A 22 0.99 -3.98 5.81
N GLU A 23 0.58 -4.58 6.93
CA GLU A 23 0.49 -6.03 7.11
C GLU A 23 -0.42 -6.70 6.06
N ARG A 24 -1.59 -6.11 5.79
CA ARG A 24 -2.51 -6.61 4.75
C ARG A 24 -1.90 -6.48 3.36
N THR A 25 -1.19 -5.39 3.09
CA THR A 25 -0.51 -5.22 1.80
C THR A 25 0.61 -6.23 1.63
N ASP A 26 1.42 -6.46 2.67
CA ASP A 26 2.49 -7.47 2.66
C ASP A 26 1.94 -8.88 2.45
N ALA A 27 0.85 -9.25 3.13
CA ALA A 27 0.19 -10.54 2.90
C ALA A 27 -0.20 -10.75 1.43
N VAL A 28 -0.73 -9.72 0.75
CA VAL A 28 -1.05 -9.78 -0.69
C VAL A 28 0.23 -9.92 -1.53
N LEU A 29 1.28 -9.16 -1.19
CA LEU A 29 2.56 -9.21 -1.90
C LEU A 29 3.28 -10.56 -1.70
N ASP A 30 3.07 -11.25 -0.59
CA ASP A 30 3.60 -12.60 -0.33
C ASP A 30 2.84 -13.69 -1.10
N GLY A 31 1.82 -13.32 -1.86
CA GLY A 31 1.11 -14.22 -2.78
C GLY A 31 -0.10 -14.90 -2.16
N THR A 32 -0.69 -14.34 -1.10
CA THR A 32 -2.02 -14.79 -0.63
C THR A 32 -3.10 -14.64 -1.71
N VAL A 33 -2.91 -13.74 -2.67
CA VAL A 33 -3.78 -13.54 -3.83
C VAL A 33 -2.93 -13.42 -5.10
N ASP A 34 -3.36 -14.06 -6.18
CA ASP A 34 -2.76 -13.84 -7.49
C ASP A 34 -3.22 -12.49 -8.06
N ILE A 35 -2.25 -11.62 -8.35
CA ILE A 35 -2.51 -10.25 -8.83
C ILE A 35 -1.59 -9.92 -10.02
N PRO A 36 -2.07 -9.12 -10.98
CA PRO A 36 -1.24 -8.70 -12.11
C PRO A 36 0.04 -7.98 -11.65
N ARG A 37 1.15 -8.19 -12.37
CA ARG A 37 2.46 -7.57 -12.08
C ARG A 37 2.38 -6.05 -11.88
N GLY A 38 1.54 -5.37 -12.69
CA GLY A 38 1.32 -3.92 -12.57
C GLY A 38 0.70 -3.54 -11.22
N ALA A 39 -0.33 -4.25 -10.78
CA ALA A 39 -0.97 -4.01 -9.49
C ALA A 39 -0.01 -4.30 -8.32
N ARG A 40 0.78 -5.38 -8.41
CA ARG A 40 1.82 -5.72 -7.42
C ARG A 40 2.81 -4.58 -7.20
N ARG A 41 3.28 -3.94 -8.28
CA ARG A 41 4.17 -2.77 -8.20
C ARG A 41 3.49 -1.60 -7.48
N LEU A 42 2.26 -1.28 -7.88
CA LEU A 42 1.51 -0.15 -7.30
C LEU A 42 1.19 -0.35 -5.81
N LEU A 43 0.86 -1.58 -5.40
CA LEU A 43 0.66 -1.93 -3.99
C LEU A 43 1.94 -1.74 -3.17
N ALA A 44 3.09 -2.17 -3.70
CA ALA A 44 4.38 -1.98 -3.03
C ALA A 44 4.74 -0.49 -2.87
N GLU A 45 4.54 0.32 -3.92
CA GLU A 45 4.74 1.77 -3.87
C GLU A 45 3.81 2.45 -2.85
N GLY A 46 2.54 2.05 -2.82
CA GLY A 46 1.56 2.52 -1.83
C GLY A 46 1.94 2.17 -0.39
N ARG A 47 2.37 0.93 -0.14
CA ARG A 47 2.86 0.45 1.16
C ARG A 47 4.03 1.28 1.66
N ASP A 48 4.99 1.56 0.78
CA ASP A 48 6.17 2.37 1.12
C ASP A 48 5.77 3.81 1.48
N GLY A 49 4.69 4.32 0.85
CA GLY A 49 4.00 5.56 1.24
C GLY A 49 3.50 5.54 2.67
N VAL A 50 2.73 4.52 3.03
CA VAL A 50 2.15 4.34 4.38
C VAL A 50 3.24 4.18 5.44
N LEU A 51 4.25 3.35 5.17
CA LEU A 51 5.41 3.16 6.05
C LEU A 51 6.15 4.47 6.34
N ARG A 52 6.30 5.33 5.32
CA ARG A 52 6.91 6.65 5.50
C ARG A 52 6.06 7.55 6.40
N ALA A 53 4.75 7.59 6.15
CA ALA A 53 3.83 8.40 6.94
C ALA A 53 3.78 7.94 8.41
N LEU A 54 3.80 6.63 8.69
CA LEU A 54 3.90 6.07 10.04
C LEU A 54 5.16 6.55 10.77
N ARG A 55 6.31 6.53 10.11
CA ARG A 55 7.57 7.04 10.70
C ARG A 55 7.50 8.54 11.00
N CYS A 56 6.84 9.33 10.16
CA CYS A 56 6.61 10.75 10.42
C CYS A 56 5.71 10.95 11.64
N GLN A 57 4.57 10.26 11.73
CA GLN A 57 3.66 10.35 12.88
C GLN A 57 4.36 10.00 14.20
N GLN A 58 5.19 8.95 14.21
CA GLN A 58 5.97 8.57 15.39
C GLN A 58 6.98 9.65 15.82
N ARG A 59 7.55 10.38 14.85
CA ARG A 59 8.47 11.50 15.11
C ARG A 59 7.72 12.73 15.61
N ASP A 60 6.56 13.03 15.02
CA ASP A 60 5.75 14.21 15.36
C ASP A 60 5.09 14.08 16.74
N GLY A 61 4.83 12.85 17.19
CA GLY A 61 4.27 12.57 18.52
C GLY A 61 5.29 12.46 19.66
N ALA A 62 6.60 12.57 19.38
CA ALA A 62 7.70 12.47 20.35
C ALA A 62 8.20 13.87 20.78
#